data_AF-A0A662F1G3-F1
#
_entry.id   AF-A0A662F1G3-F1
#
_cell.length_a   1.000
_cell.length_b   1.000
_cell.length_c   1.000
_cell.angle_alpha   90.00
_cell.angle_beta   90.00
_cell.angle_gamma   90.00
#
_symmetry.space_group_name_H-M   'P 1'
#
loop_
_entity.id
_entity.type
_entity.pdbx_description
1 polymer ?
#
loop_
_entity_poly.entity_id
_entity_poly.type
_entity_poly.pdbx_seq_one_letter_code
_entity_poly.pdbx_strand_id
1 'polypeptide(L)'
;MRRLTLALGAVSLLAFSLFLVGTGAAGNDAGFLATNYYLISIGTVDVPIASLIQTAQSTGYTVIVRSGAEVTSYRGDQPTDEDEAALLDCDRLLYVDDGLYLLRVRGDDYDYTVRPGRDGTYTLVIVPHHDLPLDTLTDVLAALQGMGVIGSEADMEFTTYPQQAEKSPAPPAGAAIDSRLYAVEIAPDWFSAASAAGLTRVGLRVEVVAEKLPGGTIPEDFREYIETETDSLAKLLLPISRLVELAQSPGIGYLRPPYRPHPAVP
;
A
#
# COMPACT_ATOMS: atom_id res chain seq x y z
N MET A 1 17.23 43.34 31.42
CA MET A 1 16.23 42.36 31.90
C MET A 1 15.18 42.14 30.82
N ARG A 2 15.33 41.10 29.99
CA ARG A 2 14.28 40.59 29.10
C ARG A 2 14.32 39.07 29.21
N ARG A 3 13.20 38.49 29.61
CA ARG A 3 13.05 37.09 30.01
C ARG A 3 13.16 36.20 28.78
N LEU A 4 14.05 35.21 28.85
CA LEU A 4 14.04 34.00 28.01
C LEU A 4 12.81 33.18 28.43
N THR A 5 11.90 32.91 27.50
CA THR A 5 10.85 31.90 27.69
C THR A 5 11.34 30.64 26.99
N LEU A 6 11.88 29.69 27.75
CA LEU A 6 12.13 28.34 27.28
C LEU A 6 10.77 27.67 27.05
N ALA A 7 10.43 27.38 25.79
CA ALA A 7 9.35 26.47 25.47
C ALA A 7 9.84 25.05 25.75
N LEU A 8 9.31 24.45 26.82
CA LEU A 8 9.52 23.05 27.18
C LEU A 8 8.76 22.21 26.13
N GLY A 9 9.49 21.50 25.28
CA GLY A 9 8.90 20.51 24.36
C GLY A 9 8.28 19.37 25.18
N ALA A 10 6.97 19.23 25.08
CA ALA A 10 6.26 18.08 25.62
C ALA A 10 6.60 16.86 24.74
N VAL A 11 7.41 15.95 25.27
CA VAL A 11 7.56 14.60 24.72
C VAL A 11 6.30 13.85 25.15
N SER A 12 5.32 13.73 24.25
CA SER A 12 4.18 12.85 24.46
C SER A 12 4.67 11.39 24.41
N LEU A 13 4.59 10.67 25.52
CA LEU A 13 4.70 9.21 25.52
C LEU A 13 3.50 8.65 24.75
N LEU A 14 3.74 8.05 23.58
CA LEU A 14 2.75 7.21 22.90
C LEU A 14 2.54 5.93 23.72
N ALA A 15 1.28 5.60 24.00
CA ALA A 15 0.89 4.32 24.56
C ALA A 15 0.40 3.42 23.42
N PHE A 16 1.18 2.39 23.08
CA PHE A 16 0.80 1.38 22.11
C PHE A 16 0.13 0.20 22.82
N SER A 17 -1.05 -0.22 22.34
CA SER A 17 -1.72 -1.44 22.81
C SER A 17 -1.56 -2.52 21.74
N LEU A 18 -0.64 -3.47 21.92
CA LEU A 18 -0.50 -4.63 21.03
C LEU A 18 -1.61 -5.65 21.35
N PHE A 19 -2.51 -5.91 20.40
CA PHE A 19 -3.40 -7.08 20.44
C PHE A 19 -3.02 -8.04 19.30
N LEU A 20 -2.32 -9.13 19.64
CA LEU A 20 -2.03 -10.21 18.69
C LEU A 20 -3.24 -11.12 18.56
N VAL A 21 -3.99 -11.01 17.46
CA VAL A 21 -4.97 -12.03 17.05
C VAL A 21 -4.44 -12.75 15.81
N GLY A 22 -3.57 -13.73 16.03
CA GLY A 22 -3.07 -14.60 14.95
C GLY A 22 -3.97 -15.80 14.75
N THR A 23 -4.58 -15.94 13.57
CA THR A 23 -5.12 -17.23 13.11
C THR A 23 -4.04 -17.99 12.34
N GLY A 24 -3.09 -18.59 13.05
CA GLY A 24 -1.98 -19.35 12.47
C GLY A 24 -1.03 -19.87 13.54
N ALA A 25 -0.48 -21.07 13.33
CA ALA A 25 0.18 -21.94 14.30
C ALA A 25 1.14 -21.27 15.31
N ALA A 26 0.97 -21.63 16.58
CA ALA A 26 1.78 -21.21 17.72
C ALA A 26 3.21 -21.78 17.66
N GLY A 27 4.20 -20.89 17.77
CA GLY A 27 5.59 -21.17 18.07
C GLY A 27 6.15 -20.05 18.95
N ASN A 28 6.58 -20.39 20.17
CA ASN A 28 7.06 -19.49 21.20
C ASN A 28 8.50 -19.00 20.92
N ASP A 29 8.66 -18.14 19.92
CA ASP A 29 9.68 -17.09 19.84
C ASP A 29 9.06 -15.99 18.98
N ALA A 30 8.49 -14.97 19.65
CA ALA A 30 7.57 -14.01 19.03
C ALA A 30 8.31 -12.98 18.18
N GLY A 31 8.93 -13.40 17.08
CA GLY A 31 9.65 -12.56 16.12
C GLY A 31 9.02 -12.58 14.72
N PHE A 32 9.63 -11.84 13.78
CA PHE A 32 9.30 -11.93 12.37
C PHE A 32 10.12 -13.06 11.72
N LEU A 33 9.46 -14.00 11.07
CA LEU A 33 10.07 -15.15 10.42
C LEU A 33 10.39 -14.84 8.95
N ALA A 34 11.58 -15.26 8.50
CA ALA A 34 12.04 -15.10 7.12
C ALA A 34 11.13 -15.77 6.09
N THR A 35 10.33 -16.75 6.51
CA THR A 35 9.41 -17.48 5.62
C THR A 35 8.14 -16.70 5.32
N ASN A 36 7.89 -15.59 6.01
CA ASN A 36 6.64 -14.85 5.97
C ASN A 36 6.86 -13.36 5.64
N TYR A 37 5.80 -12.69 5.22
CA TYR A 37 5.69 -11.24 5.27
C TYR A 37 4.45 -10.86 6.07
N TYR A 38 4.47 -9.63 6.59
CA TYR A 38 3.55 -9.17 7.62
C TYR A 38 2.89 -7.89 7.15
N LEU A 39 1.55 -7.84 7.21
CA LEU A 39 0.76 -6.64 6.98
C LEU A 39 0.22 -6.18 8.34
N ILE A 40 0.56 -4.94 8.71
CA ILE A 40 0.25 -4.35 10.00
C ILE A 40 -0.57 -3.09 9.72
N SER A 41 -1.81 -3.04 10.19
CA SER A 41 -2.57 -1.79 10.12
C SER A 41 -1.88 -0.74 11.01
N ILE A 42 -1.71 0.48 10.50
CA ILE A 42 -1.16 1.60 11.26
C ILE A 42 -2.17 2.75 11.40
N GLY A 43 -3.44 2.49 11.10
CA GLY A 43 -4.52 3.46 11.18
C GLY A 43 -4.43 4.55 10.12
N THR A 44 -5.02 5.70 10.40
CA THR A 44 -4.97 6.87 9.51
C THR A 44 -3.67 7.65 9.72
N VAL A 45 -3.16 8.23 8.63
CA VAL A 45 -1.95 9.05 8.67
C VAL A 45 -2.28 10.46 8.19
N ASP A 46 -2.23 11.43 9.09
CA ASP A 46 -2.63 12.81 8.84
C ASP A 46 -1.47 13.71 8.35
N VAL A 47 -0.35 13.13 7.93
CA VAL A 47 0.79 13.91 7.45
C VAL A 47 0.42 14.61 6.13
N PRO A 48 0.61 15.94 6.03
CA PRO A 48 0.46 16.61 4.75
C PRO A 48 1.45 16.04 3.74
N ILE A 49 0.96 15.60 2.57
CA ILE A 49 1.79 14.98 1.52
C ILE A 49 2.96 15.88 1.11
N ALA A 50 2.75 17.19 1.05
CA ALA A 50 3.82 18.15 0.77
C ALA A 50 4.97 18.09 1.80
N SER A 51 4.64 17.93 3.09
CA SER A 51 5.63 17.75 4.16
C SER A 51 6.33 16.41 4.07
N LEU A 52 5.60 15.34 3.70
CA LEU A 52 6.17 14.02 3.47
C LEU A 52 7.17 14.04 2.31
N ILE A 53 6.80 14.66 1.18
CA ILE A 53 7.68 14.87 0.02
C ILE A 53 8.95 15.61 0.44
N GLN A 54 8.82 16.75 1.11
CA GLN A 54 9.97 17.54 1.55
C GLN A 54 10.91 16.74 2.45
N THR A 55 10.35 15.99 3.41
CA THR A 55 11.12 15.16 4.32
C THR A 55 11.85 14.04 3.56
N ALA A 56 11.16 13.35 2.65
CA ALA A 56 11.72 12.31 1.81
C ALA A 56 12.88 12.82 0.94
N GLN A 57 12.70 13.96 0.26
CA GLN A 57 13.76 14.59 -0.54
C GLN A 57 14.98 14.93 0.32
N SER A 58 14.77 15.56 1.48
CA SER A 58 15.85 15.96 2.40
C SER A 58 16.61 14.77 3.02
N THR A 59 15.99 13.59 3.05
CA THR A 59 16.56 12.36 3.60
C THR A 59 17.08 11.41 2.51
N GLY A 60 17.12 11.86 1.26
CA GLY A 60 17.73 11.15 0.14
C GLY A 60 16.85 10.07 -0.50
N TYR A 61 15.54 10.10 -0.30
CA TYR A 61 14.63 9.21 -1.03
C TYR A 61 14.59 9.58 -2.51
N THR A 62 14.38 8.57 -3.35
CA THR A 62 13.82 8.79 -4.68
C THR A 62 12.35 9.11 -4.50
N VAL A 63 11.89 10.22 -5.08
CA VAL A 63 10.49 10.66 -4.97
C VAL A 63 9.87 10.70 -6.35
N ILE A 64 8.71 10.06 -6.51
CA ILE A 64 7.90 10.11 -7.73
C ILE A 64 6.54 10.69 -7.34
N VAL A 65 6.14 11.78 -7.98
CA VAL A 65 4.84 12.42 -7.74
C VAL A 65 4.04 12.37 -9.03
N ARG A 66 2.93 11.65 -8.99
CA ARG A 66 1.94 11.55 -10.06
C ARG A 66 0.70 12.35 -9.69
N SER A 67 0.33 13.25 -10.58
CA SER A 67 -0.90 14.06 -10.52
C SER A 67 -1.63 13.93 -11.84
N GLY A 68 -2.59 13.01 -11.93
CA GLY A 68 -3.20 12.59 -13.19
C GLY A 68 -2.17 12.09 -14.21
N ALA A 69 -2.05 12.79 -15.34
CA ALA A 69 -1.11 12.45 -16.41
C ALA A 69 0.31 12.97 -16.18
N GLU A 70 0.48 13.94 -15.27
CA GLU A 70 1.78 14.54 -14.99
C GLU A 70 2.56 13.69 -13.99
N VAL A 71 3.84 13.48 -14.29
CA VAL A 71 4.78 12.76 -13.42
C VAL A 71 6.01 13.62 -13.23
N THR A 72 6.40 13.84 -11.98
CA THR A 72 7.65 14.50 -11.62
C THR A 72 8.47 13.59 -10.72
N SER A 73 9.77 13.56 -10.93
CA SER A 73 10.67 12.62 -10.27
C SER A 73 11.89 13.34 -9.71
N TYR A 74 12.37 12.85 -8.57
CA TYR A 74 13.52 13.41 -7.85
C TYR A 74 14.42 12.30 -7.29
N ARG A 75 15.73 12.53 -7.30
CA ARG A 75 16.73 11.79 -6.51
C ARG A 75 17.16 12.69 -5.35
N GLY A 76 16.66 12.43 -4.15
CA GLY A 76 16.77 13.42 -3.06
C GLY A 76 16.06 14.70 -3.45
N ASP A 77 16.78 15.83 -3.43
CA ASP A 77 16.25 17.14 -3.82
C ASP A 77 16.48 17.50 -5.31
N GLN A 78 17.16 16.64 -6.07
CA GLN A 78 17.48 16.90 -7.47
C GLN A 78 16.40 16.33 -8.41
N PRO A 79 15.78 17.13 -9.28
CA PRO A 79 14.91 16.62 -10.33
C PRO A 79 15.63 15.63 -11.25
N THR A 80 14.91 14.62 -11.75
CA THR A 80 15.43 13.63 -12.69
C THR A 80 14.41 13.29 -13.78
N ASP A 81 14.92 13.03 -14.98
CA ASP A 81 14.14 12.57 -16.15
C ASP A 81 14.33 11.06 -16.40
N GLU A 82 14.85 10.32 -15.41
CA GLU A 82 14.97 8.86 -15.47
C GLU A 82 13.60 8.18 -15.66
N ASP A 83 13.59 7.04 -16.35
CA ASP A 83 12.39 6.22 -16.53
C ASP A 83 11.81 5.78 -15.17
N GLU A 84 10.48 5.84 -15.03
CA GLU A 84 9.78 5.42 -13.82
C GLU A 84 10.20 3.99 -13.40
N ALA A 85 10.37 3.07 -14.34
CA ALA A 85 10.78 1.70 -14.05
C ALA A 85 12.17 1.63 -13.37
N ALA A 86 13.11 2.49 -13.75
CA ALA A 86 14.42 2.56 -13.12
C ALA A 86 14.36 3.19 -11.73
N LEU A 87 13.49 4.18 -11.54
CA LEU A 87 13.27 4.84 -10.26
C LEU A 87 12.54 3.93 -9.26
N LEU A 88 11.65 3.06 -9.75
CA LEU A 88 10.93 2.08 -8.94
C LEU A 88 11.81 0.97 -8.37
N ASP A 89 13.06 0.81 -8.79
CA ASP A 89 13.96 -0.23 -8.29
C ASP A 89 14.95 0.27 -7.21
N CYS A 90 14.79 1.50 -6.75
CA CYS A 90 15.67 2.06 -5.71
C CYS A 90 15.37 1.54 -4.30
N ASP A 91 16.37 1.65 -3.42
CA ASP A 91 16.29 1.22 -2.03
C ASP A 91 15.29 2.06 -1.23
N ARG A 92 15.26 3.39 -1.44
CA ARG A 92 14.40 4.32 -0.69
C ARG A 92 13.50 5.06 -1.65
N LEU A 93 12.21 4.73 -1.64
CA LEU A 93 11.21 5.27 -2.55
C LEU A 93 10.06 5.93 -1.78
N LEU A 94 9.66 7.12 -2.21
CA LEU A 94 8.34 7.68 -1.95
C LEU A 94 7.61 7.85 -3.28
N TYR A 95 6.53 7.09 -3.47
CA TYR A 95 5.63 7.23 -4.61
C TYR A 95 4.35 7.93 -4.14
N VAL A 96 3.99 9.05 -4.75
CA VAL A 96 2.75 9.78 -4.49
C VAL A 96 1.87 9.70 -5.72
N ASP A 97 0.59 9.36 -5.53
CA ASP A 97 -0.38 9.17 -6.60
C ASP A 97 -1.73 9.78 -6.22
N ASP A 98 -2.05 10.97 -6.73
CA ASP A 98 -3.33 11.67 -6.55
C ASP A 98 -3.87 11.68 -5.08
N GLY A 99 -2.99 11.92 -4.10
CA GLY A 99 -3.38 11.97 -2.68
C GLY A 99 -3.10 10.69 -1.88
N LEU A 100 -2.74 9.60 -2.56
CA LEU A 100 -2.22 8.39 -1.94
C LEU A 100 -0.70 8.40 -1.95
N TYR A 101 -0.07 7.67 -1.03
CA TYR A 101 1.37 7.46 -1.09
C TYR A 101 1.80 6.05 -0.72
N LEU A 102 2.93 5.63 -1.27
CA LEU A 102 3.67 4.42 -0.91
C LEU A 102 5.10 4.82 -0.57
N LEU A 103 5.51 4.55 0.67
CA LEU A 103 6.87 4.74 1.17
C LEU A 103 7.53 3.37 1.32
N ARG A 104 8.64 3.13 0.64
CA ARG A 104 9.39 1.87 0.72
C ARG A 104 10.84 2.12 1.11
N VAL A 105 11.36 1.26 1.97
CA VAL A 105 12.79 1.12 2.23
C VAL A 105 13.17 -0.34 2.08
N ARG A 106 14.17 -0.60 1.25
CA ARG A 106 14.84 -1.90 1.13
C ARG A 106 16.11 -1.88 1.95
N GLY A 107 16.30 -2.93 2.74
CA GLY A 107 17.42 -3.04 3.69
C GLY A 107 18.08 -4.41 3.60
N ASP A 108 19.24 -4.53 4.26
CA ASP A 108 19.96 -5.81 4.27
C ASP A 108 19.17 -6.89 5.03
N ASP A 109 18.58 -6.52 6.17
CA ASP A 109 17.94 -7.45 7.10
C ASP A 109 16.44 -7.65 6.80
N TYR A 110 15.78 -6.61 6.30
CA TYR A 110 14.37 -6.59 5.94
C TYR A 110 14.05 -5.42 5.02
N ASP A 111 12.97 -5.59 4.26
CA ASP A 111 12.30 -4.50 3.57
C ASP A 111 11.06 -4.07 4.37
N TYR A 112 10.72 -2.79 4.30
CA TYR A 112 9.42 -2.31 4.76
C TYR A 112 8.76 -1.37 3.77
N THR A 113 7.43 -1.42 3.71
CA THR A 113 6.61 -0.55 2.87
C THR A 113 5.41 -0.04 3.65
N VAL A 114 5.24 1.27 3.74
CA VAL A 114 3.95 1.88 4.14
C VAL A 114 3.17 2.20 2.89
N ARG A 115 1.93 1.75 2.81
CA ARG A 115 1.05 1.95 1.65
C ARG A 115 -0.40 2.09 2.06
N PRO A 116 -1.30 2.53 1.17
CA PRO A 116 -2.72 2.62 1.48
C PRO A 116 -3.27 1.25 1.89
N GLY A 117 -4.02 1.24 2.98
CA GLY A 117 -4.81 0.11 3.46
C GLY A 117 -6.29 0.27 3.08
N ARG A 118 -7.15 -0.51 3.71
CA ARG A 118 -8.60 -0.44 3.54
C ARG A 118 -9.19 0.71 4.34
N ASP A 119 -10.40 1.15 3.97
CA ASP A 119 -11.17 2.14 4.73
C ASP A 119 -10.41 3.46 5.02
N GLY A 120 -9.54 3.88 4.08
CA GLY A 120 -8.74 5.11 4.21
C GLY A 120 -7.58 5.02 5.22
N THR A 121 -7.27 3.83 5.73
CA THR A 121 -6.11 3.59 6.60
C THR A 121 -4.82 3.36 5.80
N TYR A 122 -3.70 3.22 6.49
CA TYR A 122 -2.43 2.78 5.95
C TYR A 122 -2.01 1.45 6.55
N THR A 123 -1.25 0.68 5.77
CA THR A 123 -0.68 -0.60 6.16
C THR A 123 0.82 -0.55 6.06
N LEU A 124 1.49 -0.94 7.13
CA LEU A 124 2.91 -1.26 7.16
C LEU A 124 3.12 -2.72 6.76
N VAL A 125 3.88 -2.94 5.70
CA VAL A 125 4.35 -4.24 5.25
C VAL A 125 5.78 -4.44 5.72
N ILE A 126 6.09 -5.59 6.33
CA ILE A 126 7.46 -6.00 6.69
C ILE A 126 7.77 -7.32 5.99
N VAL A 127 8.92 -7.37 5.32
CA VAL A 127 9.46 -8.56 4.64
C VAL A 127 10.85 -8.88 5.22
N PRO A 128 10.96 -9.82 6.17
CA PRO A 128 12.25 -10.23 6.73
C PRO A 128 13.07 -11.05 5.73
N HIS A 129 14.39 -10.83 5.69
CA HIS A 129 15.34 -11.64 4.92
C HIS A 129 15.97 -12.77 5.74
N HIS A 130 15.87 -12.67 7.07
CA HIS A 130 16.18 -13.71 8.05
C HIS A 130 15.23 -13.54 9.25
N ASP A 131 15.31 -14.43 10.25
CA ASP A 131 14.44 -14.33 11.43
C ASP A 131 14.86 -13.13 12.29
N LEU A 132 13.91 -12.26 12.62
CA LEU A 132 14.12 -10.99 13.31
C LEU A 132 13.40 -10.94 14.66
N PRO A 133 13.97 -10.25 15.66
CA PRO A 133 13.28 -10.00 16.93
C PRO A 133 12.08 -9.05 16.74
N LEU A 134 11.11 -9.11 17.64
CA LEU A 134 9.95 -8.20 17.61
C LEU A 134 10.34 -6.73 17.74
N ASP A 135 11.45 -6.45 18.44
CA ASP A 135 11.96 -5.10 18.67
C ASP A 135 12.29 -4.38 17.35
N THR A 136 12.50 -5.11 16.24
CA THR A 136 12.61 -4.54 14.89
C THR A 136 11.39 -3.69 14.52
N LEU A 137 10.20 -4.03 15.00
CA LEU A 137 9.01 -3.18 14.79
C LEU A 137 9.19 -1.80 15.42
N THR A 138 9.80 -1.72 16.60
CA THR A 138 10.05 -0.45 17.30
C THR A 138 10.97 0.45 16.49
N ASP A 139 12.01 -0.11 15.87
CA ASP A 139 12.94 0.63 15.02
C ASP A 139 12.24 1.19 13.77
N VAL A 140 11.41 0.37 13.12
CA VAL A 140 10.61 0.79 11.96
C VAL A 140 9.63 1.90 12.35
N LEU A 141 8.91 1.73 13.47
CA LEU A 141 7.98 2.74 13.95
C LEU A 141 8.68 4.05 14.31
N ALA A 142 9.87 4.00 14.93
CA ALA A 142 10.66 5.20 15.22
C ALA A 142 11.09 5.93 13.94
N ALA A 143 11.49 5.19 12.90
CA ALA A 143 11.84 5.76 11.60
C ALA A 143 10.62 6.42 10.92
N LEU A 144 9.47 5.75 10.94
CA LEU A 144 8.22 6.28 10.39
C LEU A 144 7.71 7.50 11.17
N GLN A 145 7.86 7.53 12.49
CA GLN A 145 7.57 8.70 13.31
C GLN A 145 8.44 9.90 12.90
N GLY A 146 9.74 9.66 12.60
CA GLY A 146 10.63 10.68 12.06
C GLY A 146 10.19 11.24 10.69
N MET A 147 9.44 10.46 9.91
CA MET A 147 8.81 10.88 8.65
C MET A 147 7.42 11.50 8.83
N GLY A 148 6.86 11.47 10.05
CA GLY A 148 5.48 11.87 10.33
C GLY A 148 4.42 10.85 9.88
N VAL A 149 4.82 9.63 9.52
CA VAL A 149 3.97 8.60 8.88
C VAL A 149 3.19 7.74 9.91
N ILE A 150 3.23 8.10 11.19
CA ILE A 150 2.47 7.44 12.25
C ILE A 150 1.59 8.45 12.97
N GLY A 151 0.30 8.14 13.07
CA GLY A 151 -0.70 8.91 13.83
C GLY A 151 -0.66 8.64 15.33
N SER A 152 -1.58 9.27 16.07
CA SER A 152 -1.67 9.12 17.54
C SER A 152 -2.24 7.77 17.99
N GLU A 153 -2.94 7.08 17.08
CA GLU A 153 -3.73 5.88 17.33
C GLU A 153 -3.42 4.85 16.23
N ALA A 154 -2.34 4.09 16.38
CA ALA A 154 -2.07 2.94 15.51
C ALA A 154 -2.82 1.72 16.06
N ASP A 155 -3.86 1.27 15.36
CA ASP A 155 -4.47 -0.03 15.63
C ASP A 155 -3.66 -1.11 14.94
N MET A 156 -2.75 -1.74 15.70
CA MET A 156 -1.81 -2.72 15.17
C MET A 156 -2.46 -4.10 15.10
N GLU A 157 -3.35 -4.27 14.12
CA GLU A 157 -3.81 -5.58 13.68
C GLU A 157 -2.79 -6.18 12.71
N PHE A 158 -2.44 -7.46 12.91
CA PHE A 158 -1.43 -8.16 12.13
C PHE A 158 -2.05 -9.26 11.27
N THR A 159 -1.75 -9.25 9.97
CA THR A 159 -1.99 -10.38 9.07
C THR A 159 -0.66 -10.91 8.57
N THR A 160 -0.50 -12.24 8.56
CA THR A 160 0.74 -12.90 8.13
C THR A 160 0.48 -13.73 6.89
N TYR A 161 1.42 -13.71 5.95
CA TYR A 161 1.38 -14.50 4.73
C TYR A 161 2.73 -15.15 4.47
N PRO A 162 2.77 -16.39 3.95
CA PRO A 162 4.02 -17.03 3.55
C PRO A 162 4.60 -16.35 2.30
N GLN A 163 5.93 -16.10 2.28
CA GLN A 163 6.63 -15.54 1.13
C GLN A 163 6.64 -16.51 -0.06
N GLN A 164 6.72 -17.83 0.21
CA GLN A 164 6.74 -18.88 -0.79
C GLN A 164 5.48 -19.74 -0.71
N ALA A 165 4.33 -19.12 -0.97
CA ALA A 165 3.06 -19.84 -1.04
C ALA A 165 2.92 -20.56 -2.40
N GLU A 166 2.61 -21.86 -2.39
CA GLU A 166 2.24 -22.57 -3.64
C GLU A 166 0.94 -22.04 -4.26
N LYS A 167 0.08 -21.43 -3.44
CA LYS A 167 -1.19 -20.84 -3.85
C LYS A 167 -1.40 -19.52 -3.12
N SER A 168 -1.91 -18.52 -3.85
CA SER A 168 -2.37 -17.29 -3.23
C SER A 168 -3.51 -17.57 -2.24
N PRO A 169 -3.57 -16.85 -1.11
CA PRO A 169 -4.71 -16.86 -0.21
C PRO A 169 -6.03 -16.65 -0.94
N ALA A 170 -7.09 -17.27 -0.42
CA ALA A 170 -8.44 -17.04 -0.94
C ALA A 170 -8.90 -15.62 -0.58
N PRO A 171 -9.65 -14.93 -1.47
CA PRO A 171 -10.28 -13.66 -1.14
C PRO A 171 -11.16 -13.77 0.12
N PRO A 172 -11.35 -12.67 0.86
CA PRO A 172 -12.24 -12.66 2.01
C PRO A 172 -13.68 -13.01 1.61
N ALA A 173 -14.44 -13.59 2.54
CA ALA A 173 -15.83 -13.94 2.31
C ALA A 173 -16.62 -12.72 1.81
N GLY A 174 -17.48 -12.94 0.81
CA GLY A 174 -18.29 -11.89 0.18
C GLY A 174 -17.57 -11.03 -0.86
N ALA A 175 -16.24 -11.15 -1.03
CA ALA A 175 -15.52 -10.46 -2.10
C ALA A 175 -15.55 -11.28 -3.38
N ALA A 176 -16.36 -10.86 -4.37
CA ALA A 176 -16.40 -11.49 -5.68
C ALA A 176 -15.30 -10.92 -6.58
N ILE A 177 -14.07 -11.44 -6.46
CA ILE A 177 -12.88 -10.89 -7.11
C ILE A 177 -12.00 -11.97 -7.76
N ASP A 178 -11.41 -11.66 -8.92
CA ASP A 178 -10.39 -12.46 -9.56
C ASP A 178 -9.17 -12.62 -8.64
N SER A 179 -8.70 -13.86 -8.48
CA SER A 179 -7.61 -14.19 -7.57
C SER A 179 -6.31 -13.42 -7.86
N ARG A 180 -6.08 -13.00 -9.11
CA ARG A 180 -4.90 -12.19 -9.45
C ARG A 180 -4.99 -10.78 -8.89
N LEU A 181 -6.18 -10.16 -8.91
CA LEU A 181 -6.38 -8.83 -8.33
C LEU A 181 -6.21 -8.91 -6.81
N TYR A 182 -6.81 -9.91 -6.16
CA TYR A 182 -6.63 -10.10 -4.73
C TYR A 182 -5.18 -10.39 -4.34
N ALA A 183 -4.48 -11.24 -5.12
CA ALA A 183 -3.06 -11.52 -4.89
C ALA A 183 -2.21 -10.25 -4.96
N VAL A 184 -2.53 -9.31 -5.88
CA VAL A 184 -1.84 -8.02 -5.97
C VAL A 184 -2.16 -7.12 -4.77
N GLU A 185 -3.41 -7.05 -4.30
CA GLU A 185 -3.78 -6.25 -3.12
C GLU A 185 -2.94 -6.63 -1.89
N ILE A 186 -2.73 -7.92 -1.65
CA ILE A 186 -2.00 -8.41 -0.47
C ILE A 186 -0.48 -8.54 -0.69
N ALA A 187 0.00 -8.56 -1.93
CA ALA A 187 1.42 -8.78 -2.23
C ALA A 187 2.32 -7.76 -1.54
N PRO A 188 3.54 -8.11 -1.09
CA PRO A 188 4.41 -7.17 -0.39
C PRO A 188 4.92 -6.02 -1.29
N ASP A 189 5.24 -6.30 -2.55
CA ASP A 189 5.60 -5.29 -3.56
C ASP A 189 4.51 -5.22 -4.64
N TRP A 190 3.70 -4.17 -4.61
CA TRP A 190 2.60 -3.96 -5.56
C TRP A 190 3.08 -3.75 -6.99
N PHE A 191 4.24 -3.11 -7.20
CA PHE A 191 4.74 -2.81 -8.54
C PHE A 191 5.15 -4.11 -9.24
N SER A 192 5.96 -4.93 -8.57
CA SER A 192 6.37 -6.24 -9.09
C SER A 192 5.20 -7.20 -9.21
N ALA A 193 4.28 -7.22 -8.23
CA ALA A 193 3.12 -8.12 -8.27
C ALA A 193 2.15 -7.79 -9.41
N ALA A 194 1.85 -6.51 -9.65
CA ALA A 194 1.00 -6.09 -10.77
C ALA A 194 1.60 -6.48 -12.12
N SER A 195 2.91 -6.30 -12.29
CA SER A 195 3.65 -6.71 -13.48
C SER A 195 3.60 -8.24 -13.68
N ALA A 196 3.91 -9.01 -12.64
CA ALA A 196 3.88 -10.48 -12.68
C ALA A 196 2.48 -11.04 -12.96
N ALA A 197 1.43 -10.39 -12.47
CA ALA A 197 0.04 -10.75 -12.74
C ALA A 197 -0.44 -10.32 -14.15
N GLY A 198 0.39 -9.60 -14.91
CA GLY A 198 0.05 -9.07 -16.23
C GLY A 198 -1.05 -8.01 -16.18
N LEU A 199 -1.16 -7.27 -15.08
CA LEU A 199 -2.13 -6.17 -14.94
C LEU A 199 -1.58 -4.89 -15.56
N THR A 200 -2.48 -4.05 -16.08
CA THR A 200 -2.12 -2.68 -16.46
C THR A 200 -2.14 -1.82 -15.21
N ARG A 201 -0.97 -1.35 -14.76
CA ARG A 201 -0.80 -0.46 -13.60
C ARG A 201 -0.53 0.97 -14.06
N VAL A 202 -1.18 1.94 -13.42
CA VAL A 202 -0.84 3.37 -13.50
C VAL A 202 -0.72 3.88 -12.07
N GLY A 203 0.48 4.27 -11.64
CA GLY A 203 0.69 4.68 -10.25
C GLY A 203 0.37 3.57 -9.24
N LEU A 204 -0.41 3.89 -8.22
CA LEU A 204 -0.90 2.97 -7.20
C LEU A 204 -2.27 2.36 -7.57
N ARG A 205 -2.65 2.46 -8.85
CA ARG A 205 -3.93 2.02 -9.40
C ARG A 205 -3.72 0.95 -10.48
N VAL A 206 -4.74 0.12 -10.67
CA VAL A 206 -4.78 -0.93 -11.71
C VAL A 206 -6.07 -0.84 -12.51
N GLU A 207 -5.98 -1.12 -13.82
CA GLU A 207 -7.17 -1.24 -14.66
C GLU A 207 -7.97 -2.48 -14.26
N VAL A 208 -9.26 -2.30 -14.02
CA VAL A 208 -10.21 -3.36 -13.67
C VAL A 208 -11.52 -3.20 -14.43
N VAL A 209 -12.28 -4.30 -14.49
CA VAL A 209 -13.66 -4.33 -14.96
C VAL A 209 -14.54 -4.86 -13.84
N ALA A 210 -15.48 -4.03 -13.40
CA ALA A 210 -16.54 -4.42 -12.48
C ALA A 210 -17.77 -4.87 -13.27
N GLU A 211 -18.22 -6.09 -13.02
CA GLU A 211 -19.47 -6.64 -13.56
C GLU A 211 -20.61 -6.33 -12.59
N LYS A 212 -21.59 -5.55 -13.03
CA LYS A 212 -22.71 -5.11 -12.20
C LYS A 212 -23.80 -6.18 -12.18
N LEU A 213 -24.40 -6.39 -11.02
CA LEU A 213 -25.64 -7.15 -10.90
C LEU A 213 -26.79 -6.42 -11.62
N PRO A 214 -27.89 -7.10 -12.01
CA PRO A 214 -29.05 -6.44 -12.60
C PRO A 214 -29.59 -5.31 -11.72
N GLY A 215 -29.58 -4.08 -12.24
CA GLY A 215 -29.99 -2.87 -11.49
C GLY A 215 -28.95 -2.37 -10.48
N GLY A 216 -27.77 -3.00 -10.40
CA GLY A 216 -26.66 -2.57 -9.58
C GLY A 216 -25.95 -1.34 -10.16
N THR A 217 -25.35 -0.54 -9.28
CA THR A 217 -24.59 0.66 -9.63
C THR A 217 -23.22 0.63 -8.97
N ILE A 218 -22.24 1.29 -9.59
CA ILE A 218 -20.98 1.59 -8.92
C ILE A 218 -21.26 2.56 -7.76
N PRO A 219 -20.79 2.30 -6.52
CA PRO A 219 -20.99 3.22 -5.40
C PRO A 219 -20.34 4.59 -5.66
N GLU A 220 -20.87 5.64 -5.05
CA GLU A 220 -20.44 7.02 -5.30
C GLU A 220 -18.95 7.26 -5.02
N ASP A 221 -18.40 6.63 -3.98
CA ASP A 221 -16.99 6.71 -3.60
C ASP A 221 -16.03 6.11 -4.65
N PHE A 222 -16.54 5.44 -5.68
CA PHE A 222 -15.75 4.88 -6.77
C PHE A 222 -15.96 5.59 -8.11
N ARG A 223 -16.85 6.58 -8.17
CA ARG A 223 -17.24 7.26 -9.42
C ARG A 223 -16.06 7.97 -10.09
N GLU A 224 -15.15 8.52 -9.30
CA GLU A 224 -13.96 9.22 -9.80
C GLU A 224 -12.98 8.31 -10.57
N TYR A 225 -13.03 7.00 -10.32
CA TYR A 225 -12.16 6.02 -10.96
C TYR A 225 -12.74 5.44 -12.25
N ILE A 226 -13.98 5.78 -12.62
CA ILE A 226 -14.65 5.23 -13.80
C ILE A 226 -14.06 5.84 -15.07
N GLU A 227 -13.53 4.99 -15.94
CA GLU A 227 -13.10 5.40 -17.29
C GLU A 227 -14.25 5.27 -18.29
N THR A 228 -15.01 4.17 -18.21
CA THR A 228 -16.19 3.92 -19.05
C THR A 228 -17.20 3.09 -18.29
N GLU A 229 -18.49 3.32 -18.53
CA GLU A 229 -19.58 2.58 -17.89
C GLU A 229 -20.70 2.29 -18.90
N THR A 230 -21.24 1.07 -18.82
CA THR A 230 -22.46 0.62 -19.50
C THR A 230 -23.46 0.14 -18.44
N ASP A 231 -24.64 -0.33 -18.84
CA ASP A 231 -25.64 -0.86 -17.90
C ASP A 231 -25.13 -2.07 -17.09
N SER A 232 -24.20 -2.86 -17.63
CA SER A 232 -23.72 -4.11 -17.02
C SER A 232 -22.25 -4.13 -16.62
N LEU A 233 -21.42 -3.23 -17.16
CA LEU A 233 -19.98 -3.21 -16.93
C LEU A 233 -19.49 -1.80 -16.61
N ALA A 234 -18.48 -1.69 -15.78
CA ALA A 234 -17.68 -0.47 -15.66
C ALA A 234 -16.19 -0.81 -15.76
N LYS A 235 -15.44 -0.07 -16.58
CA LYS A 235 -13.98 -0.08 -16.58
C LYS A 235 -13.52 1.02 -15.63
N LEU A 236 -12.66 0.66 -14.67
CA LEU A 236 -12.12 1.59 -13.68
C LEU A 236 -10.59 1.53 -13.65
N LEU A 237 -9.96 2.66 -13.36
CA LEU A 237 -8.58 2.73 -12.90
C LEU A 237 -8.57 2.84 -11.37
N LEU A 238 -8.64 1.69 -10.70
CA LEU A 238 -8.97 1.61 -9.27
C LEU A 238 -7.70 1.53 -8.41
N PRO A 239 -7.62 2.24 -7.25
CA PRO A 239 -6.55 2.06 -6.29
C PRO A 239 -6.43 0.60 -5.84
N ILE A 240 -5.21 0.08 -5.75
CA ILE A 240 -4.97 -1.33 -5.40
C ILE A 240 -5.56 -1.67 -4.02
N SER A 241 -5.49 -0.75 -3.06
CA SER A 241 -6.06 -0.93 -1.71
C SER A 241 -7.59 -1.02 -1.65
N ARG A 242 -8.27 -0.63 -2.73
CA ARG A 242 -9.73 -0.50 -2.81
C ARG A 242 -10.39 -1.64 -3.60
N LEU A 243 -9.61 -2.62 -4.06
CA LEU A 243 -10.06 -3.74 -4.89
C LEU A 243 -11.12 -4.61 -4.17
N VAL A 244 -10.81 -5.09 -2.96
CA VAL A 244 -11.76 -5.89 -2.17
C VAL A 244 -13.01 -5.10 -1.80
N GLU A 245 -12.89 -3.81 -1.45
CA GLU A 245 -14.03 -2.97 -1.07
C GLU A 245 -15.06 -2.85 -2.20
N LEU A 246 -14.59 -2.60 -3.44
CA LEU A 246 -15.46 -2.60 -4.60
C LEU A 246 -16.06 -3.99 -4.85
N ALA A 247 -15.26 -5.05 -4.73
CA ALA A 247 -15.71 -6.43 -4.95
C ALA A 247 -16.74 -6.94 -3.92
N GLN A 248 -16.81 -6.30 -2.74
CA GLN A 248 -17.81 -6.57 -1.70
C GLN A 248 -19.06 -5.70 -1.82
N SER A 249 -19.06 -4.72 -2.73
CA SER A 249 -20.18 -3.80 -2.89
C SER A 249 -21.43 -4.54 -3.39
N PRO A 250 -22.63 -4.32 -2.82
CA PRO A 250 -23.83 -5.09 -3.15
C PRO A 250 -24.27 -5.03 -4.61
N GLY A 251 -23.87 -4.00 -5.36
CA GLY A 251 -24.17 -3.84 -6.79
C GLY A 251 -23.21 -4.59 -7.73
N ILE A 252 -22.14 -5.19 -7.20
CA ILE A 252 -21.07 -5.81 -7.98
C ILE A 252 -21.20 -7.33 -7.89
N GLY A 253 -21.28 -7.97 -9.05
CA GLY A 253 -21.33 -9.43 -9.18
C GLY A 253 -19.94 -10.05 -9.28
N TYR A 254 -18.98 -9.37 -9.93
CA TYR A 254 -17.60 -9.84 -10.04
C TYR A 254 -16.63 -8.70 -10.43
N LEU A 255 -15.42 -8.71 -9.88
CA LEU A 255 -14.34 -7.79 -10.23
C LEU A 255 -13.19 -8.56 -10.88
N ARG A 256 -12.77 -8.15 -12.07
CA ARG A 256 -11.71 -8.85 -12.83
C ARG A 256 -10.83 -7.92 -13.65
N PRO A 257 -9.65 -8.38 -14.10
CA PRO A 257 -8.86 -7.65 -15.07
C PRO A 257 -9.61 -7.48 -16.42
N PRO A 258 -9.29 -6.44 -17.20
CA PRO A 258 -9.77 -6.31 -18.57
C PRO A 258 -9.41 -7.52 -19.42
N TYR A 259 -10.28 -7.89 -20.36
CA TYR A 259 -9.97 -8.95 -21.31
C TYR A 259 -8.91 -8.45 -22.30
N ARG A 260 -7.77 -9.12 -22.38
CA ARG A 260 -6.80 -8.89 -23.46
C ARG A 260 -7.22 -9.74 -24.66
N PRO A 261 -7.66 -9.16 -25.78
CA PRO A 261 -7.99 -9.95 -26.96
C PRO A 261 -6.74 -10.74 -27.38
N HIS A 262 -6.93 -12.04 -27.66
CA HIS A 262 -5.87 -12.81 -28.31
C HIS A 262 -5.58 -12.16 -29.67
N PRO A 263 -4.30 -11.95 -30.04
CA PRO A 263 -4.00 -11.55 -31.40
C PRO A 263 -4.62 -12.59 -32.35
N ALA A 264 -5.34 -12.11 -33.36
CA ALA A 264 -5.86 -12.99 -34.40
C ALA A 264 -4.68 -13.79 -34.97
N VAL A 265 -4.74 -15.12 -34.84
CA VAL A 265 -3.76 -16.00 -35.50
C VAL A 265 -3.88 -15.70 -37.01
N PRO A 266 -2.78 -15.32 -37.69
CA PRO A 266 -2.81 -15.01 -39.12
C PRO A 266 -3.15 -16.24 -39.97
#